data_AF-A0A399U6Z3-F1
#
_entry.id   AF-A0A399U6Z3-F1
#
_cell.length_a   1.000
_cell.length_b   1.000
_cell.length_c   1.000
_cell.angle_alpha   90.00
_cell.angle_beta   90.00
_cell.angle_gamma   90.00
#
_symmetry.space_group_name_H-M   'P 1'
#
loop_
_entity.id
_entity.type
_entity.pdbx_description
1 polymer ?
#
loop_
_entity_poly.entity_id
_entity_poly.type
_entity_poly.pdbx_seq_one_letter_code
_entity_poly.pdbx_strand_id
1 'polypeptide(L)'
;MNDKTEVNMTIGIDKIGFATSQYVLKLQDLAEARGIDPEKLSKGLLLKELSIAPLTEDIVTLAASASDSILTEQERQEVDMVIVATESGIDQSKAAAVFVYGLLGIQPFARSFEIK
;
A
#
# COMPACT_ATOMS: atom_id res chain seq x y z
N MET A 1 -43.45 20.37 -7.81
CA MET A 1 -43.18 18.98 -7.43
C MET A 1 -41.67 18.88 -7.24
N ASN A 2 -41.20 19.24 -6.04
CA ASN A 2 -39.78 19.15 -5.68
C ASN A 2 -39.60 17.83 -4.94
N ASP A 3 -39.32 16.76 -5.68
CA ASP A 3 -38.75 15.57 -5.08
C ASP A 3 -37.26 15.84 -4.91
N LYS A 4 -36.89 16.31 -3.72
CA LYS A 4 -35.52 16.15 -3.24
C LYS A 4 -35.36 14.66 -2.93
N THR A 5 -34.92 13.89 -3.92
CA THR A 5 -34.37 12.56 -3.68
C THR A 5 -33.12 12.74 -2.82
N GLU A 6 -33.28 12.65 -1.51
CA GLU A 6 -32.18 12.42 -0.59
C GLU A 6 -31.58 11.07 -0.95
N VAL A 7 -30.49 11.10 -1.72
CA VAL A 7 -29.69 9.90 -1.96
C VAL A 7 -28.91 9.65 -0.68
N ASN A 8 -29.39 8.72 0.13
CA ASN A 8 -28.69 8.23 1.30
C ASN A 8 -27.54 7.31 0.81
N MET A 9 -26.51 7.91 0.23
CA MET A 9 -25.39 7.20 -0.39
C MET A 9 -24.31 6.94 0.66
N THR A 10 -24.13 5.69 1.05
CA THR A 10 -23.05 5.29 1.95
C THR A 10 -21.73 5.31 1.17
N ILE A 11 -20.81 6.18 1.56
CA ILE A 11 -19.45 6.28 0.99
C ILE A 11 -18.45 5.71 2.00
N GLY A 12 -17.51 4.90 1.53
CA GLY A 12 -16.51 4.31 2.39
C GLY A 12 -15.57 3.38 1.64
N ILE A 13 -14.88 2.53 2.40
CA ILE A 13 -13.98 1.52 1.88
C ILE A 13 -14.79 0.31 1.42
N ASP A 14 -14.77 0.02 0.12
CA ASP A 14 -15.40 -1.19 -0.43
C ASP A 14 -14.51 -2.42 -0.21
N LYS A 15 -13.20 -2.31 -0.51
CA LYS A 15 -12.22 -3.39 -0.35
C LYS A 15 -10.88 -2.89 0.18
N ILE A 16 -10.18 -3.75 0.91
CA ILE A 16 -8.83 -3.50 1.45
C ILE A 16 -7.93 -4.67 1.07
N GLY A 17 -6.83 -4.36 0.37
CA GLY A 17 -5.74 -5.29 0.06
C GLY A 17 -4.49 -4.93 0.86
N PHE A 18 -3.67 -5.92 1.16
CA PHE A 18 -2.39 -5.73 1.84
C PHE A 18 -1.33 -6.62 1.22
N ALA A 19 -0.15 -6.05 0.98
CA ALA A 19 1.02 -6.78 0.53
C ALA A 19 2.23 -6.36 1.37
N THR A 20 3.08 -7.33 1.67
CA THR A 20 4.39 -7.13 2.30
C THR A 20 5.43 -7.97 1.56
N SER A 21 6.71 -7.73 1.87
CA SER A 21 7.81 -8.52 1.34
C SER A 21 7.69 -10.00 1.72
N GLN A 22 8.28 -10.86 0.90
CA GLN A 22 8.36 -12.30 1.12
C GLN A 22 9.41 -12.73 2.16
N TYR A 23 10.18 -11.79 2.72
CA TYR A 23 11.24 -12.09 3.68
C TYR A 23 10.94 -11.53 5.07
N VAL A 24 11.33 -12.29 6.10
CA VAL A 24 11.12 -11.96 7.51
C VAL A 24 12.43 -12.02 8.29
N LEU A 25 12.63 -11.03 9.15
CA LEU A 25 13.65 -11.03 10.20
C LEU A 25 12.98 -11.25 11.55
N LYS A 26 13.34 -12.34 12.23
CA LYS A 26 12.90 -12.58 13.62
C LYS A 26 13.63 -11.63 14.54
N LEU A 27 12.89 -10.98 15.45
CA LEU A 27 13.50 -10.03 16.37
C LEU A 27 14.36 -10.69 17.45
N GLN A 28 14.18 -11.99 17.70
CA GLN A 28 15.11 -12.75 18.52
C GLN A 28 16.51 -12.78 17.90
N ASP A 29 16.60 -13.08 16.60
CA ASP A 29 17.86 -13.11 15.85
C ASP A 29 18.49 -11.70 15.81
N LEU A 30 17.67 -10.65 15.65
CA LEU A 30 18.15 -9.27 15.73
C LEU A 30 18.68 -8.91 17.12
N ALA A 31 17.99 -9.35 18.19
CA ALA A 31 18.38 -9.09 19.56
C ALA A 31 19.73 -9.75 19.89
N GLU A 32 19.89 -11.01 19.51
CA GLU A 32 21.13 -11.77 19.62
C GLU A 32 22.27 -11.07 18.86
N ALA A 33 22.06 -10.74 17.59
CA ALA A 33 23.05 -10.07 16.74
C ALA A 33 23.40 -8.63 17.19
N ARG A 34 22.62 -8.03 18.10
CA ARG A 34 22.86 -6.70 18.65
C ARG A 34 23.24 -6.71 20.13
N GLY A 35 23.31 -7.88 20.76
CA GLY A 35 23.62 -8.00 22.19
C GLY A 35 22.61 -7.29 23.09
N ILE A 36 21.34 -7.22 22.69
CA ILE A 36 20.26 -6.63 23.48
C ILE A 36 19.34 -7.71 24.02
N ASP A 37 18.70 -7.45 25.15
CA ASP A 37 17.70 -8.36 25.73
C ASP A 37 16.54 -8.57 24.73
N PRO A 38 16.24 -9.82 24.31
CA PRO A 38 15.11 -10.13 23.44
C PRO A 38 13.76 -9.66 24.00
N GLU A 39 13.61 -9.56 25.32
CA GLU A 39 12.38 -9.05 25.95
C GLU A 39 12.19 -7.54 25.72
N LYS A 40 13.27 -6.79 25.49
CA LYS A 40 13.17 -5.38 25.10
C LYS A 40 12.37 -5.21 23.81
N LEU A 41 12.57 -6.10 22.84
CA LEU A 41 11.88 -6.06 21.55
C LEU A 41 10.47 -6.67 21.65
N SER A 42 10.37 -7.87 22.24
CA SER A 42 9.12 -8.62 22.27
C SER A 42 8.10 -8.13 23.30
N LYS A 43 8.55 -7.67 24.47
CA LYS A 43 7.67 -7.09 25.51
C LYS A 43 7.70 -5.57 25.50
N GLY A 44 8.87 -4.97 25.32
CA GLY A 44 9.02 -3.51 25.33
C GLY A 44 8.40 -2.84 24.10
N LEU A 45 8.60 -3.38 22.90
CA LEU A 45 8.03 -2.82 21.66
C LEU A 45 6.83 -3.61 21.13
N LEU A 46 6.52 -4.77 21.72
CA LEU A 46 5.47 -5.69 21.26
C LEU A 46 5.68 -6.19 19.82
N LEU A 47 6.94 -6.31 19.40
CA LEU A 47 7.31 -6.77 18.07
C LEU A 47 7.92 -8.17 18.10
N LYS A 48 7.55 -9.01 17.13
CA LYS A 48 8.10 -10.36 16.97
C LYS A 48 8.96 -10.51 15.73
N GLU A 49 8.50 -9.93 14.63
CA GLU A 49 9.04 -10.15 13.29
C GLU A 49 8.94 -8.84 12.50
N LEU A 50 9.88 -8.64 11.56
CA LEU A 50 9.88 -7.52 10.62
C LEU A 50 9.94 -8.05 9.19
N SER A 51 9.12 -7.49 8.30
CA SER A 51 9.24 -7.73 6.87
C SER A 51 10.45 -6.97 6.29
N ILE A 52 11.24 -7.62 5.44
CA ILE A 52 12.46 -7.06 4.85
C ILE A 52 12.36 -7.09 3.32
N ALA A 53 12.23 -5.94 2.67
CA ALA A 53 12.19 -5.88 1.21
C ALA A 53 13.60 -6.00 0.61
N PRO A 54 13.83 -6.86 -0.41
CA PRO A 54 15.04 -6.82 -1.22
C PRO A 54 15.04 -5.58 -2.13
N LEU A 55 16.18 -5.25 -2.75
CA LEU A 55 16.30 -4.11 -3.67
C LEU A 55 15.35 -4.17 -4.88
N THR A 56 14.86 -5.35 -5.23
CA THR A 56 13.92 -5.56 -6.33
C THR A 56 12.45 -5.37 -5.93
N GLU A 57 12.18 -5.08 -4.66
CA GLU A 57 10.85 -4.75 -4.14
C GLU A 57 10.87 -3.35 -3.53
N ASP A 58 10.00 -2.48 -4.05
CA ASP A 58 9.86 -1.09 -3.62
C ASP A 58 8.38 -0.72 -3.41
N ILE A 59 8.12 0.58 -3.22
CA ILE A 59 6.76 1.11 -3.03
C ILE A 59 5.84 0.82 -4.22
N VAL A 60 6.36 0.74 -5.45
CA VAL A 60 5.57 0.50 -6.65
C VAL A 60 5.18 -0.97 -6.69
N THR A 61 6.12 -1.89 -6.47
CA THR A 61 5.83 -3.32 -6.46
C THR A 61 4.86 -3.70 -5.36
N LEU A 62 5.05 -3.15 -4.15
CA LEU A 62 4.19 -3.44 -3.00
C LEU A 62 2.78 -2.84 -3.19
N ALA A 63 2.68 -1.59 -3.64
CA ALA A 63 1.37 -0.97 -3.90
C ALA A 63 0.62 -1.69 -5.02
N ALA A 64 1.27 -2.02 -6.14
CA ALA A 64 0.66 -2.76 -7.24
C ALA A 64 0.18 -4.14 -6.78
N SER A 65 0.98 -4.87 -6.00
CA SER A 65 0.61 -6.20 -5.48
C SER A 65 -0.59 -6.13 -4.52
N ALA A 66 -0.63 -5.12 -3.64
CA ALA A 66 -1.75 -4.92 -2.72
C ALA A 66 -3.04 -4.59 -3.48
N SER A 67 -2.97 -3.70 -4.48
CA SER A 67 -4.13 -3.29 -5.29
C SER A 67 -4.61 -4.39 -6.24
N ASP A 68 -3.71 -5.13 -6.89
CA ASP A 68 -4.05 -6.22 -7.80
C ASP A 68 -4.86 -7.33 -7.09
N SER A 69 -4.60 -7.53 -5.79
CA SER A 69 -5.33 -8.51 -4.96
C SER A 69 -6.82 -8.19 -4.75
N ILE A 70 -7.25 -6.95 -5.01
CA ILE A 70 -8.62 -6.50 -4.77
C ILE A 70 -9.34 -5.99 -6.03
N LEU A 71 -8.63 -5.57 -7.08
CA LEU A 71 -9.23 -4.96 -8.26
C LEU A 71 -9.67 -5.99 -9.31
N THR A 72 -10.96 -5.96 -9.64
CA THR A 72 -11.52 -6.65 -10.80
C THR A 72 -11.27 -5.87 -12.09
N GLU A 73 -11.44 -6.52 -13.25
CA GLU A 73 -11.32 -5.83 -14.55
C GLU A 73 -12.34 -4.69 -14.69
N GLN A 74 -13.57 -4.87 -14.19
CA GLN A 74 -14.59 -3.82 -14.23
C GLN A 74 -14.14 -2.58 -13.44
N GLU A 75 -13.61 -2.77 -12.22
CA GLU A 75 -13.18 -1.64 -11.39
C GLU A 75 -12.00 -0.88 -11.98
N ARG A 76 -11.10 -1.57 -12.70
CA ARG A 76 -10.01 -0.90 -13.43
C ARG A 76 -10.53 0.09 -14.49
N GLN A 77 -11.75 -0.13 -14.99
CA GLN A 77 -12.44 0.77 -15.92
C GLN A 77 -13.24 1.88 -15.22
N GLU A 78 -13.53 1.74 -13.93
CA GLU A 78 -14.34 2.70 -13.16
C GLU A 78 -13.48 3.68 -12.35
N VAL A 79 -12.27 3.28 -11.97
CA VAL A 79 -11.34 4.13 -11.21
C VAL A 79 -10.86 5.31 -12.08
N ASP A 80 -11.10 6.53 -11.60
CA ASP A 80 -10.66 7.79 -12.21
C ASP A 80 -9.61 8.55 -11.38
N MET A 81 -9.16 7.96 -10.28
CA MET A 81 -8.17 8.55 -9.38
C MET A 81 -7.32 7.49 -8.68
N VAL A 82 -6.00 7.62 -8.81
CA VAL A 82 -5.01 6.77 -8.13
C VAL A 82 -4.15 7.66 -7.23
N ILE A 83 -4.12 7.33 -5.94
CA ILE A 83 -3.35 8.06 -4.93
C ILE A 83 -2.39 7.07 -4.28
N VAL A 84 -1.10 7.41 -4.27
CA VAL A 84 -0.10 6.70 -3.46
C VAL A 84 0.31 7.62 -2.32
N ALA A 85 0.07 7.19 -1.08
CA ALA A 85 0.57 7.87 0.10
C ALA A 85 1.89 7.21 0.51
N THR A 86 3.00 7.96 0.49
CA THR A 86 4.32 7.39 0.81
C THR A 86 5.32 8.44 1.28
N GLU A 87 6.16 8.06 2.24
CA GLU A 87 7.38 8.78 2.62
C GLU A 87 8.65 8.18 1.98
N SER A 88 8.48 7.13 1.17
CA SER A 88 9.57 6.34 0.56
C SER A 88 9.62 6.51 -0.96
N GLY A 89 9.27 7.71 -1.45
CA GLY A 89 9.25 8.04 -2.88
C GLY A 89 10.58 7.76 -3.59
N ILE A 90 10.52 7.08 -4.72
CA ILE A 90 11.70 6.69 -5.53
C ILE A 90 12.10 7.76 -6.58
N ASP A 91 11.25 8.76 -6.78
CA ASP A 91 11.48 9.89 -7.67
C ASP A 91 10.97 11.17 -6.99
N GLN A 92 11.65 12.31 -7.22
CA GLN A 92 11.32 13.58 -6.57
C GLN A 92 10.32 14.43 -7.36
N SER A 93 9.96 14.02 -8.57
CA SER A 93 9.02 14.71 -9.44
C SER A 93 7.91 13.79 -9.93
N LYS A 94 8.24 12.57 -10.37
CA LYS A 94 7.29 11.61 -10.90
C LYS A 94 6.63 10.85 -9.75
N ALA A 95 5.34 11.07 -9.55
CA ALA A 95 4.55 10.34 -8.56
C ALA A 95 4.61 8.82 -8.79
N ALA A 96 4.83 8.04 -7.72
CA ALA A 96 4.81 6.58 -7.77
C ALA A 96 3.47 6.03 -8.29
N ALA A 97 2.38 6.76 -8.02
CA ALA A 97 1.03 6.47 -8.51
C ALA A 97 0.97 6.29 -10.04
N VAL A 98 1.81 6.98 -10.82
CA VAL A 98 1.85 6.83 -12.29
C VAL A 98 2.34 5.44 -12.71
N PHE A 99 3.28 4.84 -11.96
CA PHE A 99 3.72 3.48 -12.23
C PHE A 99 2.67 2.45 -11.80
N VAL A 100 2.07 2.63 -10.61
CA VAL A 100 1.01 1.76 -10.09
C VAL A 100 -0.19 1.74 -11.03
N TYR A 101 -0.64 2.93 -11.47
CA TYR A 101 -1.65 3.12 -12.50
C TYR A 101 -1.37 2.26 -13.75
N GLY A 102 -0.15 2.33 -14.28
CA GLY A 102 0.24 1.60 -15.49
C GLY A 102 0.30 0.09 -15.31
N LEU A 103 0.79 -0.38 -14.16
CA LEU A 103 0.87 -1.81 -13.85
C LEU A 103 -0.50 -2.45 -13.63
N LEU A 104 -1.43 -1.70 -13.04
CA LEU A 104 -2.80 -2.18 -12.79
C LEU A 104 -3.69 -2.10 -14.03
N GLY A 105 -3.25 -1.42 -15.10
CA GLY A 105 -4.05 -1.28 -16.31
C GLY A 105 -5.32 -0.45 -16.12
N ILE A 106 -5.27 0.55 -15.25
CA ILE A 106 -6.39 1.48 -15.04
C ILE A 106 -6.67 2.27 -16.32
N GLN A 107 -7.93 2.60 -16.58
CA GLN A 107 -8.35 3.39 -17.73
C GLN A 107 -7.64 4.77 -17.84
N PRO A 108 -7.43 5.32 -19.05
CA PRO A 108 -6.51 6.45 -19.28
C PRO A 108 -6.97 7.83 -18.79
N PHE A 109 -8.24 8.01 -18.45
CA PHE A 109 -8.80 9.25 -17.93
C PHE A 109 -8.82 9.25 -16.40
N ALA A 110 -7.72 8.81 -15.78
CA ALA A 110 -7.54 8.82 -14.33
C ALA A 110 -6.43 9.80 -13.92
N ARG A 111 -6.67 10.60 -12.88
CA ARG A 111 -5.59 11.39 -12.26
C ARG A 111 -4.75 10.53 -11.33
N SER A 112 -3.43 10.66 -11.42
CA SER A 112 -2.48 9.90 -10.59
C SER A 112 -1.52 10.85 -9.89
N PHE A 113 -1.46 10.80 -8.56
CA PHE A 113 -0.55 11.67 -7.79
C PHE A 113 -0.10 11.02 -6.46
N GLU A 114 0.95 11.59 -5.88
CA GLU A 114 1.54 11.15 -4.63
C GLU A 114 1.23 12.16 -3.52
N ILE A 115 0.97 11.65 -2.30
CA ILE A 115 0.81 12.46 -1.08
C ILE A 115 1.91 12.06 -0.10
N LYS A 116 2.48 13.07 0.55
CA LYS A 116 3.52 12.95 1.58
C LYS A 116 3.11 13.77 2.80
#